data_AF-A0A838ERE4-F1
#
_entry.id   AF-A0A838ERE4-F1
#
_cell.length_a   1.000
_cell.length_b   1.000
_cell.length_c   1.000
_cell.angle_alpha   90.00
_cell.angle_beta   90.00
_cell.angle_gamma   90.00
#
_symmetry.space_group_name_H-M   'P 1'
#
loop_
_entity.id
_entity.type
_entity.pdbx_description
1 polymer ?
#
loop_
_entity_poly.entity_id
_entity_poly.type
_entity_poly.pdbx_seq_one_letter_code
_entity_poly.pdbx_strand_id
1 'polypeptide(L)' 'MAKKVYELATEIGVGAIDLVEKLKTLGFNVRNHMASLTDDEVAKAKAAYESTQ' A
#
# COMPACT_ATOMS: atom_id res chain seq x y z
N MET A 1 -8.90 -4.44 10.51
CA MET A 1 -9.53 -5.04 9.31
C MET A 1 -8.48 -5.11 8.22
N ALA A 2 -8.44 -6.19 7.44
CA ALA A 2 -7.51 -6.28 6.31
C ALA A 2 -8.06 -5.49 5.11
N LYS A 3 -7.30 -4.54 4.56
CA LYS A 3 -7.64 -3.74 3.38
C LYS A 3 -6.77 -4.17 2.20
N LYS A 4 -7.29 -4.23 0.98
CA LYS A 4 -6.46 -4.59 -0.18
C LYS A 4 -5.59 -3.42 -0.63
N VAL A 5 -4.43 -3.74 -1.22
CA VAL A 5 -3.51 -2.71 -1.74
C VAL A 5 -4.21 -1.81 -2.76
N TYR A 6 -5.01 -2.37 -3.68
CA TYR A 6 -5.73 -1.54 -4.67
C TYR A 6 -6.76 -0.59 -4.04
N GLU A 7 -7.38 -0.99 -2.92
CA GLU A 7 -8.36 -0.14 -2.21
C GLU A 7 -7.65 1.04 -1.59
N LEU A 8 -6.54 0.78 -0.88
CA LEU A 8 -5.69 1.84 -0.33
C LEU A 8 -5.14 2.75 -1.44
N ALA A 9 -4.67 2.16 -2.55
CA ALA A 9 -4.14 2.91 -3.68
C ALA A 9 -5.17 3.88 -4.24
N THR A 10 -6.41 3.41 -4.44
CA THR A 10 -7.52 4.23 -4.92
C THR A 10 -7.88 5.34 -3.92
N GLU A 11 -7.86 5.02 -2.63
CA GLU A 11 -8.17 5.95 -1.54
C GLU A 11 -7.17 7.12 -1.45
N ILE A 12 -5.89 6.87 -1.73
CA ILE A 12 -4.85 7.91 -1.75
C ILE A 12 -4.53 8.44 -3.16
N GLY A 13 -5.28 7.99 -4.19
CA GLY A 13 -5.11 8.46 -5.57
C GLY A 13 -3.83 8.01 -6.27
N VAL A 14 -3.23 6.89 -5.86
CA VAL A 14 -2.03 6.33 -6.49
C VAL A 14 -2.36 5.08 -7.31
N GLY A 15 -1.48 4.74 -8.25
CA GLY A 15 -1.61 3.50 -9.01
C GLY A 15 -1.43 2.28 -8.10
N ALA A 16 -2.34 1.30 -8.19
CA ALA A 16 -2.23 0.08 -7.38
C ALA A 16 -0.92 -0.68 -7.63
N ILE A 17 -0.40 -0.65 -8.86
CA ILE A 17 0.92 -1.23 -9.20
C ILE A 17 2.04 -0.44 -8.51
N ASP A 18 2.02 0.89 -8.61
CA ASP A 18 3.01 1.78 -7.98
C ASP A 18 3.09 1.56 -6.46
N LEU A 19 1.92 1.50 -5.80
CA LEU A 19 1.83 1.21 -4.38
C LEU A 19 2.39 -0.18 -4.04
N VAL A 20 2.10 -1.22 -4.84
CA VAL A 20 2.68 -2.55 -4.64
C VAL A 20 4.19 -2.50 -4.74
N GLU A 21 4.75 -1.81 -5.73
CA GLU A 21 6.20 -1.70 -5.89
C GLU A 21 6.84 -0.97 -4.72
N LYS A 22 6.28 0.18 -4.31
CA LYS A 22 6.75 0.91 -3.13
C LYS A 22 6.71 0.04 -1.87
N LEU A 23 5.63 -0.69 -1.66
CA LEU A 23 5.50 -1.60 -0.53
C LEU A 23 6.51 -2.75 -0.59
N LYS A 24 6.79 -3.31 -1.77
CA LYS A 24 7.90 -4.28 -1.93
C LYS A 24 9.24 -3.66 -1.54
N THR A 25 9.53 -2.43 -1.94
CA THR A 25 10.80 -1.76 -1.59
C THR A 25 10.94 -1.50 -0.09
N LEU A 26 9.82 -1.31 0.61
CA LEU A 26 9.76 -1.14 2.07
C LEU A 26 9.82 -2.48 2.83
N GLY A 27 9.88 -3.61 2.12
CA GLY A 27 9.95 -4.95 2.70
C GLY A 27 8.60 -5.58 3.05
N PHE A 28 7.47 -5.01 2.58
CA PHE A 28 6.15 -5.63 2.76
C PHE A 28 5.97 -6.85 1.87
N ASN A 29 5.23 -7.84 2.37
CA ASN A 29 4.94 -9.08 1.64
C ASN A 29 3.75 -8.93 0.70
N VAL A 30 3.83 -7.99 -0.24
CA VAL A 30 2.79 -7.72 -1.24
C VAL A 30 3.11 -8.44 -2.56
N ARG A 31 2.38 -9.52 -2.84
CA ARG A 31 2.56 -10.27 -4.10
C ARG A 31 1.96 -9.56 -5.31
N ASN A 32 0.83 -8.87 -5.14
CA ASN A 32 0.06 -8.23 -6.21
C ASN A 32 -0.90 -7.17 -5.61
N HIS A 33 -1.59 -6.39 -6.45
CA HIS A 33 -2.59 -5.38 -6.05
C HIS A 33 -3.77 -5.95 -5.21
N MET A 34 -4.05 -7.25 -5.33
CA MET A 34 -5.05 -7.94 -4.50
C MET A 34 -4.52 -8.39 -3.13
N ALA A 35 -3.24 -8.16 -2.84
CA ALA A 35 -2.66 -8.46 -1.54
C ALA A 35 -3.44 -7.70 -0.45
N SER A 36 -3.68 -8.39 0.66
CA SER A 36 -4.35 -7.81 1.81
C SER A 36 -3.28 -7.26 2.75
N LEU A 37 -3.42 -5.99 3.11
CA LEU A 37 -2.64 -5.29 4.10
C LEU A 37 -3.41 -5.30 5.42
N THR A 38 -2.70 -5.56 6.51
CA THR A 38 -3.20 -5.32 7.86
C THR A 38 -3.27 -3.83 8.16
N ASP A 39 -3.99 -3.45 9.22
CA ASP A 39 -4.16 -2.05 9.61
C ASP A 39 -2.80 -1.33 9.82
N ASP A 40 -1.79 -2.02 10.37
CA ASP A 40 -0.43 -1.51 10.55
C ASP A 40 0.28 -1.27 9.21
N GLU A 41 0.15 -2.21 8.28
CA GLU A 41 0.74 -2.10 6.94
C GLU A 41 0.07 -0.98 6.14
N VAL A 42 -1.26 -0.82 6.25
CA VAL A 42 -2.00 0.29 5.66
C VAL A 42 -1.49 1.62 6.20
N ALA A 43 -1.35 1.75 7.53
CA ALA A 43 -0.86 2.97 8.15
C ALA A 43 0.56 3.33 7.68
N LYS A 44 1.46 2.35 7.62
CA LYS A 44 2.83 2.55 7.12
C LYS A 44 2.86 2.89 5.63
N ALA A 45 2.06 2.20 4.82
CA ALA A 45 1.92 2.45 3.38
C ALA A 45 1.46 3.89 3.13
N LYS A 46 0.41 4.31 3.83
CA LYS A 46 -0.16 5.66 3.75
C LYS A 46 0.86 6.70 4.22
N ALA A 47 1.52 6.49 5.36
CA ALA A 47 2.54 7.38 5.88
C ALA A 47 3.76 7.51 4.95
N ALA A 48 4.18 6.41 4.31
CA ALA A 48 5.29 6.42 3.35
C ALA A 48 4.97 7.22 2.08
N TYR A 49 3.69 7.28 1.67
CA TYR A 49 3.22 8.11 0.56
C TYR A 49 2.95 9.56 0.99
N GLU A 50 2.37 9.80 2.16
CA GLU A 50 2.14 11.15 2.70
C GLU A 50 3.45 11.88 3.04
N SER A 51 4.49 11.15 3.46
CA SER A 51 5.80 11.73 3.80
C SER A 51 6.70 12.00 2.59
N THR A 52 6.33 11.55 1.39
CA THR A 52 7.14 11.72 0.17
C THR A 52 6.52 12.73 -0.82
N GLN A 53 5.51 13.49 -0.40
CA GLN A 53 4.81 14.49 -1.22
C GLN A 53 5.11 15.93 -0.82
#